data_AF-A0A938NQ08-F1
#
_entry.id   AF-A0A938NQ08-F1
#
_cell.length_a   1.000
_cell.length_b   1.000
_cell.length_c   1.000
_cell.angle_alpha   90.00
_cell.angle_beta   90.00
_cell.angle_gamma   90.00
#
_symmetry.space_group_name_H-M   'P 1'
#
loop_
_entity.id
_entity.type
_entity.pdbx_description
1 polymer ?
#
loop_
_entity_poly.entity_id
_entity_poly.type
_entity_poly.pdbx_seq_one_letter_code
_entity_poly.pdbx_strand_id
1 'polypeptide(L)'
;MISVIIPAYNEEKALPGTLTALLSQSGDYEVLVVDGGSTDATCRLVRSEPRIRLLTAPKGRASQMNAGAKEAKGGLLLFLHADT
;
A
#
# COMPACT_ATOMS: atom_id res chain seq x y z
N MET A 1 -4.65 7.62 14.61
CA MET A 1 -3.94 6.95 13.51
C MET A 1 -4.86 6.20 12.57
N ILE A 2 -4.79 6.52 11.27
CA ILE A 2 -5.41 5.76 10.17
C ILE A 2 -4.36 4.83 9.56
N SER A 3 -4.70 3.57 9.27
CA SER A 3 -3.86 2.68 8.46
C SER A 3 -4.38 2.65 7.04
N VAL A 4 -3.61 3.18 6.10
CA VAL A 4 -3.94 3.17 4.67
C VAL A 4 -3.35 1.91 4.05
N ILE A 5 -4.22 1.02 3.56
CA ILE A 5 -3.87 -0.28 3.01
C ILE A 5 -4.12 -0.25 1.51
N ILE A 6 -3.04 -0.43 0.74
CA ILE A 6 -3.06 -0.41 -0.72
C ILE A 6 -2.70 -1.81 -1.25
N PRO A 7 -3.67 -2.62 -1.69
CA PRO A 7 -3.36 -3.84 -2.42
C PRO A 7 -2.78 -3.48 -3.80
N ALA A 8 -1.61 -4.03 -4.14
CA ALA A 8 -0.92 -3.74 -5.40
C ALA A 8 -0.53 -5.03 -6.14
N TYR A 9 -0.69 -5.04 -7.47
CA TYR A 9 -0.19 -6.10 -8.35
C TYR A 9 0.10 -5.53 -9.74
N ASN A 10 1.37 -5.40 -10.10
CA ASN A 10 1.85 -4.81 -11.34
C ASN A 10 1.33 -3.38 -11.58
N GLU A 11 1.56 -2.48 -10.61
CA GLU A 11 1.06 -1.11 -10.55
C GLU A 11 2.17 -0.06 -10.74
N GLU A 12 3.29 -0.40 -11.41
CA GLU A 12 4.45 0.50 -11.52
C GLU A 12 4.13 1.87 -12.15
N LYS A 13 3.06 1.95 -12.94
CA LYS A 13 2.65 3.18 -13.64
C LYS A 13 1.70 4.05 -12.81
N ALA A 14 0.85 3.44 -11.99
CA ALA A 14 -0.21 4.13 -11.27
C ALA A 14 0.20 4.48 -9.83
N LEU A 15 0.78 3.50 -9.13
CA LEU A 15 1.11 3.59 -7.71
C LEU A 15 1.95 4.83 -7.34
N PRO A 16 2.95 5.28 -8.13
CA PRO A 16 3.72 6.48 -7.78
C PRO A 16 2.87 7.74 -7.59
N GLY A 17 1.80 7.91 -8.39
CA GLY A 17 0.90 9.05 -8.29
C GLY A 17 0.15 9.06 -6.97
N THR A 18 -0.49 7.94 -6.63
CA THR A 18 -1.23 7.77 -5.38
C THR A 18 -0.31 7.90 -4.16
N LEU A 19 0.88 7.31 -4.19
CA LEU A 19 1.85 7.44 -3.08
C LEU A 19 2.31 8.88 -2.88
N THR A 20 2.58 9.61 -3.97
CA THR A 20 2.97 11.02 -3.90
C THR A 20 1.86 11.87 -3.27
N ALA A 21 0.61 11.67 -3.73
CA ALA A 21 -0.55 12.37 -3.18
C ALA A 21 -0.74 12.05 -1.69
N LEU A 22 -0.66 10.76 -1.32
CA LEU A 22 -0.84 10.30 0.05
C LEU A 22 0.24 10.86 0.99
N LEU A 23 1.50 10.82 0.60
CA LEU A 23 2.63 11.29 1.41
C LEU A 23 2.73 12.82 1.54
N SER A 24 1.95 13.56 0.74
CA SER A 24 1.78 15.00 0.90
C SER A 24 0.70 15.38 1.92
N GLN A 25 -0.11 14.42 2.37
CA GLN A 25 -1.14 14.67 3.37
C GLN A 25 -0.50 14.83 4.76
N SER A 26 -1.08 15.74 5.54
CA SER A 26 -0.79 15.88 6.96
C SER A 26 -1.69 14.98 7.80
N GLY A 27 -1.27 14.70 9.04
CA GLY A 27 -2.03 13.90 9.99
C GLY A 27 -1.29 12.64 10.44
N ASP A 28 -1.94 11.92 11.35
CA ASP A 28 -1.40 10.70 11.95
C ASP A 28 -1.91 9.47 11.20
N TYR A 29 -1.06 8.91 10.32
CA TYR A 29 -1.35 7.73 9.53
C TYR A 29 -0.09 6.89 9.25
N GLU A 30 -0.31 5.63 8.90
CA GLU A 30 0.71 4.77 8.29
C GLU A 30 0.23 4.27 6.93
N VAL A 31 1.19 3.89 6.08
CA VAL A 31 0.91 3.37 4.74
C VAL A 31 1.47 1.96 4.64
N LEU A 32 0.59 1.02 4.28
CA LEU A 32 0.93 -0.36 3.98
C LEU A 32 0.59 -0.65 2.53
N VAL A 33 1.60 -0.93 1.70
CA VAL A 33 1.38 -1.49 0.37
C VAL A 33 1.51 -3.00 0.47
N VAL A 34 0.51 -3.74 0.03
CA VAL A 34 0.48 -5.21 0.10
C VAL A 34 0.58 -5.77 -1.31
N ASP A 35 1.76 -6.26 -1.65
CA ASP A 35 2.08 -6.78 -2.97
C ASP A 35 1.55 -8.21 -3.18
N GLY A 36 0.89 -8.43 -4.30
CA GLY A 36 0.30 -9.71 -4.73
C GLY A 36 1.25 -10.60 -5.55
N GLY A 37 2.56 -10.36 -5.49
CA GLY A 37 3.56 -11.01 -6.33
C GLY A 37 3.81 -10.26 -7.65
N SER A 38 4.02 -8.95 -7.59
CA SER A 38 4.32 -8.15 -8.79
C SER A 38 5.62 -8.59 -9.45
N THR A 39 5.64 -8.56 -10.77
CA THR A 39 6.79 -8.88 -11.62
C THR A 39 7.43 -7.65 -12.26
N ASP A 40 6.83 -6.48 -12.06
CA ASP A 40 7.27 -5.20 -12.60
C ASP A 40 8.04 -4.37 -11.53
N ALA A 41 8.20 -3.06 -11.73
CA ALA A 41 8.92 -2.22 -10.78
C ALA A 41 8.14 -1.87 -9.49
N THR A 42 6.88 -2.31 -9.31
CA THR A 42 6.02 -1.94 -8.15
C THR A 42 6.73 -2.07 -6.81
N CYS A 43 7.27 -3.26 -6.50
CA CYS A 43 7.96 -3.51 -5.25
C CYS A 43 9.21 -2.64 -5.07
N ARG A 44 9.92 -2.34 -6.17
CA ARG A 44 11.13 -1.50 -6.14
C ARG A 44 10.78 -0.05 -5.80
N LEU A 45 9.72 0.46 -6.41
CA LEU A 45 9.21 1.82 -6.16
C LEU A 45 8.80 1.97 -4.69
N VAL A 46 8.04 1.02 -4.14
CA VAL A 46 7.66 1.06 -2.71
C VAL A 46 8.88 1.01 -1.79
N ARG A 47 9.84 0.11 -2.04
CA ARG A 47 11.06 -0.01 -1.22
C ARG A 47 11.94 1.24 -1.22
N SER A 48 11.82 2.09 -2.25
CA SER A 48 12.57 3.35 -2.31
C SER A 48 12.03 4.44 -1.38
N GLU A 49 10.84 4.24 -0.79
CA GLU A 49 10.20 5.19 0.11
C GLU A 49 10.14 4.62 1.54
N PRO A 50 11.01 5.07 2.46
CA PRO A 50 11.12 4.50 3.81
C PRO A 50 9.89 4.73 4.69
N ARG A 51 9.01 5.68 4.33
CA ARG A 51 7.76 5.92 5.07
C ARG A 51 6.67 4.88 4.79
N ILE A 52 6.84 4.03 3.78
CA ILE A 52 5.86 3.01 3.39
C ILE A 52 6.33 1.62 3.83
N ARG A 53 5.42 0.86 4.44
CA ARG A 53 5.63 -0.55 4.76
C ARG A 53 5.21 -1.41 3.57
N LEU A 54 6.15 -2.16 3.00
CA LEU A 54 5.86 -3.17 1.98
C LEU A 54 5.58 -4.51 2.64
N LEU A 55 4.40 -5.08 2.38
CA LEU A 55 4.01 -6.44 2.75
C LEU A 55 3.82 -7.28 1.48
N THR A 56 3.76 -8.60 1.65
CA THR A 56 3.45 -9.53 0.57
C THR A 56 2.32 -10.46 0.99
N ALA A 57 1.45 -10.81 0.04
CA ALA A 57 0.38 -11.78 0.22
C ALA A 57 0.11 -12.51 -1.11
N PRO A 58 -0.54 -13.68 -1.10
CA PRO A 58 -1.01 -14.29 -2.34
C PRO A 58 -1.86 -13.33 -3.16
N LYS A 59 -1.69 -13.36 -4.49
CA LYS A 59 -2.45 -12.52 -5.43
C LYS A 59 -3.95 -12.62 -5.16
N GLY A 60 -4.59 -11.47 -5.01
CA GLY A 60 -6.03 -11.36 -4.82
C GLY A 60 -6.37 -10.21 -3.89
N ARG A 61 -7.26 -9.33 -4.34
CA ARG A 61 -7.63 -8.10 -3.61
C ARG A 61 -7.97 -8.36 -2.14
N ALA A 62 -8.84 -9.34 -1.87
CA ALA A 62 -9.23 -9.69 -0.51
C ALA A 62 -8.06 -10.24 0.33
N SER A 63 -7.22 -11.10 -0.26
CA SER A 63 -6.02 -11.65 0.40
C SER A 63 -5.08 -10.53 0.84
N GLN A 64 -4.81 -9.59 -0.06
CA GLN A 64 -3.92 -8.45 0.19
C GLN A 64 -4.51 -7.47 1.20
N MET A 65 -5.79 -7.13 1.09
CA MET A 65 -6.49 -6.27 2.06
C MET A 65 -6.49 -6.90 3.46
N ASN A 66 -6.79 -8.19 3.59
CA ASN A 66 -6.82 -8.89 4.86
C ASN A 66 -5.43 -8.98 5.51
N ALA A 67 -4.39 -9.23 4.71
CA ALA A 67 -3.00 -9.23 5.20
C ALA A 67 -2.60 -7.84 5.71
N GLY A 68 -2.93 -6.78 4.97
CA GLY A 68 -2.70 -5.40 5.41
C GLY A 68 -3.46 -5.05 6.69
N ALA A 69 -4.73 -5.45 6.79
CA ALA A 69 -5.55 -5.19 7.97
C ALA A 69 -5.02 -5.89 9.23
N LYS A 70 -4.42 -7.07 9.09
CA LYS A 70 -3.81 -7.81 10.21
C LYS A 70 -2.55 -7.14 10.75
N GLU A 71 -1.79 -6.46 9.88
CA GLU A 71 -0.52 -5.81 10.21
C GLU A 71 -0.64 -4.30 10.51
N ALA A 72 -1.85 -3.77 10.32
CA ALA A 72 -2.23 -2.40 10.62
C ALA A 72 -2.20 -2.15 12.14
N LYS A 73 -1.71 -0.97 12.52
CA LYS A 73 -1.59 -0.50 13.89
C LYS A 73 -2.61 0.60 14.22
N GLY A 74 -3.25 1.18 13.21
CA GLY A 74 -4.26 2.21 13.34
C GLY A 74 -5.62 1.64 13.76
N GLY A 75 -6.39 2.45 14.49
CA GLY A 75 -7.77 2.09 14.90
C GLY A 75 -8.79 2.23 13.78
N LEU A 76 -8.42 2.87 12.66
CA LEU A 76 -9.24 3.04 11.47
C LEU A 76 -8.49 2.49 10.25
N LEU A 77 -9.18 1.69 9.44
CA LEU A 77 -8.63 1.11 8.21
C LEU A 77 -9.21 1.85 7.00
N LEU A 78 -8.33 2.36 6.14
CA LEU A 78 -8.69 2.91 4.83
C LEU A 78 -8.11 2.01 3.75
N PHE A 79 -8.97 1.39 2.95
CA PHE A 79 -8.54 0.62 1.78
C PHE A 79 -8.56 1.53 0.56
N LEU A 80 -7.40 1.71 -0.06
CA LEU A 80 -7.20 2.64 -1.18
C LEU A 80 -6.69 1.85 -2.40
N HIS A 81 -7.16 2.19 -3.60
CA HIS A 81 -6.67 1.56 -4.83
C HIS A 81 -5.32 2.17 -5.23
N ALA A 82 -4.51 1.40 -5.95
CA ALA A 82 -3.18 1.84 -6.40
C ALA A 82 -3.21 2.92 -7.50
N ASP A 83 -4.38 3.18 -8.08
CA ASP A 83 -4.63 4.10 -9.20
C ASP A 83 -5.59 5.25 -8.86
N THR A 84 -5.79 5.51 -7.56
CA THR A 84 -6.60 6.65 -7.08
C THR A 84 -5.87 7.98 -7.21
#